data_AF-A0A832GLE3-F1
#
_entry.id   AF-A0A832GLE3-F1
#
_cell.length_a   1.000
_cell.length_b   1.000
_cell.length_c   1.000
_cell.angle_alpha   90.00
_cell.angle_beta   90.00
_cell.angle_gamma   90.00
#
_symmetry.space_group_name_H-M   'P 1'
#
loop_
_entity.id
_entity.type
_entity.pdbx_description
1 polymer ?
#
loop_
_entity_poly.entity_id
_entity_poly.type
_entity_poly.pdbx_seq_one_letter_code
_entity_poly.pdbx_strand_id
1 'polypeptide(L)'
;MHRLIGLGLMSVLLHPVGYSAHQGDTQPLHDPMRPVMEIGRDYVVLQYHTRTPTETRVQIRQSNLPMTAWRPEGKRADPWQGAGVRIVDGEPGKRTYHRLRITGLQPGKRYYYRIYDPDLKPTLEERKWGASPPWRREYAVATLAPQGYKTIVRLPVKVLLMPNVVNVASAYQDPNTPAPPPQPMSEAELARIREEYAIAARYFWVNSGMRFWVDFQLFIDDRWQRWGEEPPQAQGFYKGLPACRSYPGVDFAPPGGGAFTIVDTSDITRANTEPVHEEFPYAGQIEQAFPRRWNPQTQRWEFYNSGGGTYGVDSFPDGFPARSQFLGGGDTAWLVAHEFHHQMESFGAFSLAHREDERIVFNHPDPRQRRVNPDGALTLIPWTTAAKHGEHWNIMPYWDRTLSDAQWLRIYFGEVVVVRDADGDGFPDDDPRLPL
;
A
#
# COMPACT_ATOMS: atom_id res chain seq x y z
N MET A 1 52.30 -42.95 -26.02
CA MET A 1 51.63 -43.18 -24.72
C MET A 1 51.89 -41.98 -23.83
N HIS A 2 50.99 -41.00 -23.90
CA HIS A 2 50.10 -40.54 -22.81
C HIS A 2 50.70 -39.42 -21.95
N ARG A 3 50.36 -38.18 -22.35
CA ARG A 3 50.44 -36.96 -21.55
C ARG A 3 49.22 -36.92 -20.62
N LEU A 4 49.45 -36.76 -19.32
CA LEU A 4 48.41 -36.44 -18.34
C LEU A 4 48.11 -34.93 -18.40
N ILE A 5 46.88 -34.60 -18.77
CA ILE A 5 46.30 -33.25 -18.68
C ILE A 5 45.61 -33.16 -17.33
N GLY A 6 46.06 -32.24 -16.47
CA GLY A 6 45.39 -31.91 -15.22
C GLY A 6 44.14 -31.09 -15.49
N LEU A 7 42.96 -31.66 -15.19
CA LEU A 7 41.72 -30.91 -15.07
C LEU A 7 41.73 -30.19 -13.71
N GLY A 8 41.80 -28.87 -13.73
CA GLY A 8 41.45 -28.04 -12.59
C GLY A 8 39.93 -28.06 -12.38
N LEU A 9 39.49 -28.54 -11.21
CA LEU A 9 38.12 -28.36 -10.76
C LEU A 9 37.87 -26.86 -10.53
N MET A 10 37.15 -26.23 -11.44
CA MET A 10 36.49 -24.95 -11.19
C MET A 10 35.23 -25.24 -10.37
N SER A 11 35.30 -25.06 -9.05
CA SER A 11 34.12 -25.06 -8.17
C SER A 11 33.29 -23.82 -8.50
N VAL A 12 32.33 -23.96 -9.41
CA VAL A 12 31.27 -22.97 -9.60
C VAL A 12 30.41 -22.99 -8.34
N LEU A 13 30.59 -21.98 -7.48
CA LEU A 13 29.66 -21.67 -6.40
C LEU A 13 28.35 -21.19 -7.04
N LEU A 14 27.52 -22.14 -7.47
CA LEU A 14 26.11 -21.93 -7.71
C LEU A 14 25.49 -21.51 -6.37
N HIS A 15 25.40 -20.21 -6.13
CA HIS A 15 24.49 -19.72 -5.11
C HIS A 15 23.10 -20.16 -5.57
N PRO A 16 22.38 -20.98 -4.78
CA PRO A 16 20.99 -21.21 -5.11
C PRO A 16 20.33 -19.84 -5.10
N VAL A 17 19.80 -19.44 -6.26
CA VAL A 17 18.77 -18.40 -6.34
C VAL A 17 17.50 -19.04 -5.77
N GLY A 18 17.57 -19.43 -4.50
CA GLY A 18 16.41 -19.81 -3.73
C GLY A 18 15.68 -18.52 -3.42
N TYR A 19 14.37 -18.51 -3.64
CA TYR A 19 13.49 -17.55 -2.95
C TYR A 19 13.98 -17.45 -1.52
N SER A 20 14.40 -16.25 -1.10
CA SER A 20 14.84 -16.03 0.27
C SER A 20 13.71 -16.51 1.16
N ALA A 21 13.93 -17.59 1.90
CA ALA A 21 13.00 -17.96 2.96
C ALA A 21 12.95 -16.75 3.90
N HIS A 22 11.75 -16.19 4.08
CA HIS A 22 11.54 -15.12 5.05
C HIS A 22 12.00 -15.61 6.42
N GLN A 23 12.67 -14.73 7.18
CA GLN A 23 13.33 -15.13 8.42
C GLN A 23 12.92 -14.24 9.60
N GLY A 24 13.07 -14.77 10.80
CA GLY A 24 12.98 -13.98 12.03
C GLY A 24 14.12 -12.98 12.16
N ASP A 25 14.10 -12.18 13.23
CA ASP A 25 15.14 -11.20 13.53
C ASP A 25 16.31 -11.81 14.31
N THR A 26 16.72 -13.04 13.96
CA THR A 26 17.80 -13.77 14.62
C THR A 26 19.18 -13.37 14.11
N GLN A 27 19.30 -13.08 12.82
CA GLN A 27 20.51 -12.64 12.13
C GLN A 27 20.30 -11.31 11.40
N PRO A 28 21.38 -10.54 11.13
CA PRO A 28 21.28 -9.36 10.27
C PRO A 28 20.69 -9.70 8.91
N LEU A 29 19.77 -8.86 8.43
CA LEU A 29 19.26 -8.96 7.06
C LEU A 29 20.31 -8.39 6.12
N HIS A 30 20.59 -9.08 5.00
CA HIS A 30 21.63 -8.68 4.06
C HIS A 30 21.08 -8.65 2.62
N ASP A 31 21.20 -7.50 1.97
CA ASP A 31 20.69 -7.22 0.62
C ASP A 31 21.69 -6.35 -0.18
N PRO A 32 22.80 -6.95 -0.66
CA PRO A 32 23.98 -6.22 -1.11
C PRO A 32 23.79 -5.45 -2.42
N MET A 33 22.68 -5.71 -3.14
CA MET A 33 22.36 -5.06 -4.41
C MET A 33 21.49 -3.81 -4.24
N ARG A 34 21.18 -3.43 -3.00
CA ARG A 34 20.21 -2.38 -2.66
C ARG A 34 20.85 -1.24 -1.86
N PRO A 35 20.23 -0.04 -1.80
CA PRO A 35 20.77 1.10 -1.06
C PRO A 35 20.91 0.85 0.44
N VAL A 36 20.05 0.02 1.04
CA VAL A 36 20.23 -0.51 2.39
C VAL A 36 20.77 -1.92 2.24
N MET A 37 22.06 -2.09 2.50
CA MET A 37 22.76 -3.35 2.29
C MET A 37 22.59 -4.32 3.46
N GLU A 38 22.50 -3.80 4.67
CA GLU A 38 22.47 -4.62 5.88
C GLU A 38 21.63 -3.93 6.94
N ILE A 39 20.78 -4.69 7.62
CA ILE A 39 19.98 -4.20 8.75
C ILE A 39 20.29 -5.09 9.94
N GLY A 40 20.78 -4.49 11.02
CA GLY A 40 20.94 -5.12 12.32
C GLY A 40 19.97 -4.56 13.35
N ARG A 41 20.14 -4.99 14.61
CA ARG A 41 19.34 -4.50 15.74
C ARG A 41 19.70 -3.07 16.12
N ASP A 42 20.97 -2.73 16.04
CA ASP A 42 21.52 -1.45 16.49
C ASP A 42 22.31 -0.71 15.41
N TYR A 43 22.20 -1.17 14.15
CA TYR A 43 22.85 -0.53 13.02
C TYR A 43 22.12 -0.76 11.69
N VAL A 44 22.46 0.07 10.71
CA VAL A 44 22.17 -0.17 9.29
C VAL A 44 23.41 0.13 8.45
N VAL A 45 23.59 -0.57 7.33
CA VAL A 45 24.65 -0.28 6.34
C VAL A 45 24.00 0.24 5.08
N LEU A 46 24.38 1.44 4.68
CA LEU A 46 23.91 2.09 3.46
C LEU A 46 24.99 2.07 2.38
N GLN A 47 24.57 2.00 1.13
CA GLN A 47 25.38 2.34 -0.03
C GLN A 47 24.62 3.25 -0.97
N TYR A 48 25.32 4.18 -1.60
CA TYR A 48 24.73 5.10 -2.56
C TYR A 48 25.79 5.71 -3.49
N HIS A 49 25.31 6.29 -4.59
CA HIS A 49 26.15 7.01 -5.54
C HIS A 49 25.74 8.48 -5.66
N THR A 50 26.72 9.36 -5.81
CA THR A 50 26.54 10.78 -6.14
C THR A 50 27.10 11.05 -7.54
N ARG A 51 26.61 12.12 -8.17
CA ARG A 51 27.05 12.52 -9.53
C ARG A 51 28.49 13.05 -9.51
N THR A 52 28.85 13.79 -8.46
CA THR A 52 30.15 14.42 -8.27
C THR A 52 30.83 13.90 -7.00
N PRO A 53 32.17 13.85 -6.96
CA PRO A 53 32.87 13.44 -5.74
C PRO A 53 32.54 14.35 -4.55
N THR A 54 32.01 13.77 -3.48
CA THR A 54 31.61 14.50 -2.27
C THR A 54 31.91 13.70 -1.01
N GLU A 55 31.80 14.32 0.17
CA GLU A 55 31.98 13.64 1.46
C GLU A 55 30.88 12.58 1.70
N THR A 56 31.25 11.48 2.36
CA THR A 56 30.25 10.48 2.78
C THR A 56 29.53 10.97 4.01
N ARG A 57 28.26 11.35 3.88
CA ARG A 57 27.43 11.85 4.98
C ARG A 57 25.99 11.40 4.84
N VAL A 58 25.41 11.00 5.96
CA VAL A 58 23.98 10.69 6.07
C VAL A 58 23.38 11.40 7.27
N GLN A 59 22.28 12.12 7.05
CA GLN A 59 21.48 12.66 8.14
C GLN A 59 20.42 11.62 8.51
N ILE A 60 20.22 11.36 9.81
CA ILE A 60 19.29 10.34 10.29
C ILE A 60 18.51 10.84 11.52
N ARG A 61 17.25 10.41 11.63
CA ARG A 61 16.36 10.68 12.77
C ARG A 61 15.50 9.46 13.09
N GLN A 62 15.18 9.24 14.36
CA GLN A 62 14.23 8.22 14.80
C GLN A 62 12.81 8.79 14.81
N SER A 63 11.85 8.12 14.17
CA SER A 63 10.43 8.46 14.23
C SER A 63 9.60 7.43 13.46
N ASN A 64 8.33 7.21 13.80
CA ASN A 64 7.37 6.55 12.93
C ASN A 64 6.63 7.52 11.99
N LEU A 65 6.88 8.83 12.14
CA LEU A 65 6.24 9.85 11.32
C LEU A 65 7.20 10.37 10.24
N PRO A 66 6.83 10.23 8.95
CA PRO A 66 7.59 10.80 7.85
C PRO A 66 7.52 12.32 7.88
N MET A 67 8.52 13.00 7.32
CA MET A 67 8.50 14.47 7.27
C MET A 67 7.43 15.02 6.34
N THR A 68 6.99 14.19 5.39
CA THR A 68 5.91 14.49 4.46
C THR A 68 4.53 14.31 5.07
N ALA A 69 4.42 13.83 6.31
CA ALA A 69 3.14 13.80 7.00
C ALA A 69 2.56 15.21 7.07
N TRP A 70 1.47 15.44 6.34
CA TRP A 70 0.83 16.74 6.27
C TRP A 70 0.36 17.19 7.65
N ARG A 71 0.55 18.49 7.91
CA ARG A 71 0.09 19.14 9.13
C ARG A 71 -0.49 20.52 8.79
N PRO A 72 -1.54 20.96 9.50
CA PRO A 72 -2.05 22.32 9.38
C PRO A 72 -0.97 23.31 9.82
N GLU A 73 -1.04 24.55 9.32
CA GLU A 73 0.02 25.57 9.45
C GLU A 73 0.56 25.73 10.87
N GLY A 74 -0.31 25.81 11.88
CA GLY A 74 0.07 25.96 13.29
C GLY A 74 0.69 24.71 13.95
N LYS A 75 0.72 23.55 13.27
CA LYS A 75 1.32 22.30 13.76
C LYS A 75 2.55 21.86 12.95
N ARG A 76 2.95 22.61 11.93
CA ARG A 76 4.13 22.30 11.11
C ARG A 76 5.41 22.52 11.92
N ALA A 77 6.25 21.50 11.95
CA ALA A 77 7.60 21.56 12.49
C ALA A 77 8.53 20.84 11.52
N ASP A 78 9.74 21.34 11.32
CA ASP A 78 10.74 20.62 10.53
C ASP A 78 11.33 19.49 11.40
N PRO A 79 11.04 18.21 11.12
CA PRO A 79 11.54 17.10 11.94
C PRO A 79 13.05 16.89 11.77
N TRP A 80 13.69 17.61 10.85
CA TRP A 80 15.14 17.63 10.66
C TRP A 80 15.85 18.70 11.48
N GLN A 81 15.11 19.48 12.27
CA GLN A 81 15.63 20.46 13.23
C GLN A 81 15.23 20.02 14.65
N GLY A 82 16.16 19.48 15.43
CA GLY A 82 15.87 19.14 16.82
C GLY A 82 16.74 18.05 17.43
N ALA A 83 16.47 17.76 18.70
CA ALA A 83 17.10 16.68 19.45
C ALA A 83 16.74 15.32 18.81
N GLY A 84 17.74 14.50 18.51
CA GLY A 84 17.57 13.18 17.87
C GLY A 84 17.89 13.13 16.38
N VAL A 85 18.10 14.30 15.74
CA VAL A 85 18.69 14.36 14.41
C VAL A 85 20.21 14.35 14.55
N ARG A 86 20.89 13.48 13.81
CA ARG A 86 22.36 13.47 13.76
C ARG A 86 22.87 13.29 12.33
N ILE A 87 24.07 13.79 12.10
CA ILE A 87 24.82 13.52 10.87
C ILE A 87 25.84 12.44 11.21
N VAL A 88 25.91 11.43 10.34
CA VAL A 88 26.90 10.35 10.42
C VAL A 88 27.86 10.54 9.27
N ASP A 89 29.10 10.87 9.60
CA ASP A 89 30.19 10.95 8.64
C ASP A 89 30.77 9.56 8.38
N GLY A 90 31.09 9.28 7.12
CA GLY A 90 31.83 8.09 6.71
C GLY A 90 33.33 8.34 6.62
N GLU A 91 34.00 7.44 5.92
CA GLU A 91 35.43 7.54 5.66
C GLU A 91 35.82 8.92 5.06
N PRO A 92 36.89 9.56 5.55
CA PRO A 92 37.34 10.85 5.05
C PRO A 92 37.60 10.87 3.54
N GLY A 93 37.44 12.04 2.94
CA GLY A 93 37.71 12.28 1.51
C GLY A 93 36.47 12.22 0.62
N LYS A 94 36.64 12.66 -0.63
CA LYS A 94 35.56 12.80 -1.61
C LYS A 94 35.53 11.62 -2.57
N ARG A 95 34.34 11.10 -2.85
CA ARG A 95 34.10 9.93 -3.71
C ARG A 95 32.71 9.99 -4.32
N THR A 96 32.46 9.17 -5.35
CA THR A 96 31.13 9.05 -5.98
C THR A 96 30.40 7.78 -5.56
N TYR A 97 31.08 6.79 -5.01
CA TYR A 97 30.50 5.61 -4.38
C TYR A 97 30.73 5.68 -2.88
N HIS A 98 29.66 5.52 -2.12
CA HIS A 98 29.64 5.65 -0.68
C HIS A 98 29.14 4.34 -0.06
N ARG A 99 29.79 3.95 1.03
CA ARG A 99 29.32 2.90 1.93
C ARG A 99 29.50 3.40 3.36
N LEU A 100 28.47 3.28 4.18
CA LEU A 100 28.45 3.80 5.55
C LEU A 100 27.71 2.85 6.48
N ARG A 101 28.32 2.49 7.62
CA ARG A 101 27.63 1.82 8.72
C ARG A 101 27.18 2.84 9.75
N ILE A 102 25.88 2.94 9.97
CA ILE A 102 25.28 3.82 10.97
C ILE A 102 25.02 2.96 12.22
N THR A 103 25.78 3.16 13.29
CA THR A 103 25.68 2.42 14.57
C THR A 103 24.99 3.22 15.66
N GLY A 104 24.66 2.57 16.79
CA GLY A 104 24.03 3.22 17.94
C GLY A 104 22.54 3.48 17.74
N LEU A 105 21.89 2.68 16.90
CA LEU A 105 20.45 2.69 16.71
C LEU A 105 19.78 1.81 17.77
N GLN A 106 18.50 2.05 18.02
CA GLN A 106 17.69 1.26 18.94
C GLN A 106 17.04 0.09 18.19
N PRO A 107 16.96 -1.11 18.78
CA PRO A 107 16.24 -2.24 18.20
C PRO A 107 14.75 -1.99 18.00
N GLY A 108 14.21 -2.51 16.89
CA GLY A 108 12.78 -2.45 16.57
C GLY A 108 12.24 -1.03 16.40
N LYS A 109 13.03 -0.12 15.83
CA LYS A 109 12.65 1.29 15.63
C LYS A 109 12.75 1.70 14.16
N ARG A 110 11.84 2.59 13.76
CA ARG A 110 11.89 3.29 12.49
C ARG A 110 12.89 4.44 12.54
N TYR A 111 13.69 4.53 11.49
CA TYR A 111 14.55 5.65 11.18
C TYR A 111 14.22 6.20 9.80
N TYR A 112 14.25 7.53 9.71
CA TYR A 112 14.29 8.22 8.43
C TYR A 112 15.68 8.77 8.18
N TYR A 113 16.14 8.72 6.95
CA TYR A 113 17.46 9.20 6.57
C TYR A 113 17.45 10.00 5.26
N ARG A 114 18.41 10.91 5.13
CA ARG A 114 18.71 11.66 3.90
C ARG A 114 20.18 11.54 3.56
N ILE A 115 20.44 11.35 2.27
CA ILE A 115 21.79 11.24 1.73
C ILE A 115 22.31 12.64 1.40
N TYR A 116 23.57 12.91 1.74
CA TYR A 116 24.27 14.12 1.33
C TYR A 116 24.63 14.05 -0.16
N ASP A 117 24.14 15.02 -0.93
CA ASP A 117 24.49 15.22 -2.33
C ASP A 117 24.37 16.72 -2.66
N PRO A 118 25.39 17.53 -2.33
CA PRO A 118 25.29 18.98 -2.34
C PRO A 118 25.11 19.57 -3.75
N ASP A 119 25.51 18.84 -4.78
CA ASP A 119 25.43 19.28 -6.18
C ASP A 119 24.11 18.86 -6.86
N LEU A 120 23.31 18.00 -6.21
CA LEU A 120 21.99 17.62 -6.72
C LEU A 120 21.01 18.77 -6.54
N LYS A 121 20.39 19.19 -7.64
CA LYS A 121 19.29 20.15 -7.64
C LYS A 121 17.97 19.36 -7.59
N PRO A 122 17.26 19.33 -6.45
CA PRO A 122 16.05 18.54 -6.35
C PRO A 122 14.93 19.17 -7.17
N THR A 123 14.16 18.30 -7.82
CA THR A 123 12.91 18.62 -8.52
C THR A 123 11.84 19.12 -7.54
N LEU A 124 10.72 19.63 -8.07
CA LEU A 124 9.57 20.03 -7.24
C LEU A 124 9.01 18.84 -6.45
N GLU A 125 8.88 17.69 -7.10
CA GLU A 125 8.49 16.41 -6.50
C GLU A 125 9.42 16.07 -5.33
N GLU A 126 10.73 16.00 -5.56
CA GLU A 126 11.69 15.64 -4.51
C GLU A 126 11.65 16.59 -3.31
N ARG A 127 11.39 17.89 -3.53
CA ARG A 127 11.20 18.86 -2.45
C ARG A 127 9.94 18.59 -1.64
N LYS A 128 8.81 18.25 -2.31
CA LYS A 128 7.60 17.78 -1.62
C LYS A 128 7.88 16.54 -0.77
N TRP A 129 8.78 15.68 -1.23
CA TRP A 129 9.24 14.48 -0.52
C TRP A 129 10.43 14.71 0.42
N GLY A 130 10.71 15.96 0.80
CA GLY A 130 11.63 16.28 1.88
C GLY A 130 13.08 16.56 1.48
N ALA A 131 13.36 16.71 0.19
CA ALA A 131 14.66 17.16 -0.26
C ALA A 131 14.89 18.63 0.10
N SER A 132 16.01 18.89 0.78
CA SER A 132 16.44 20.22 1.15
C SER A 132 17.96 20.26 1.03
N PRO A 133 18.53 20.90 -0.02
CA PRO A 133 19.97 20.93 -0.22
C PRO A 133 20.73 21.30 1.07
N PRO A 134 21.82 20.59 1.40
CA PRO A 134 22.55 19.62 0.56
C PRO A 134 22.01 18.17 0.63
N TRP A 135 20.82 17.96 1.19
CA TRP A 135 20.24 16.64 1.43
C TRP A 135 19.24 16.24 0.33
N ARG A 136 19.34 14.99 -0.13
CA ARG A 136 18.32 14.35 -0.98
C ARG A 136 16.99 14.18 -0.23
N ARG A 137 15.96 13.70 -0.92
CA ARG A 137 14.66 13.37 -0.31
C ARG A 137 14.79 12.38 0.85
N GLU A 138 13.75 12.31 1.67
CA GLU A 138 13.71 11.38 2.80
C GLU A 138 13.47 9.93 2.35
N TYR A 139 14.13 9.00 3.03
CA TYR A 139 13.95 7.55 2.91
C TYR A 139 13.76 6.93 4.30
N ALA A 140 13.28 5.69 4.35
CA ALA A 140 13.00 4.98 5.60
C ALA A 140 13.76 3.66 5.71
N VAL A 141 14.01 3.24 6.95
CA VAL A 141 14.50 1.91 7.32
C VAL A 141 14.07 1.60 8.74
N ALA A 142 13.81 0.33 9.05
CA ALA A 142 13.56 -0.15 10.40
C ALA A 142 14.71 -1.06 10.85
N THR A 143 15.15 -0.92 12.09
CA THR A 143 16.11 -1.87 12.70
C THR A 143 15.43 -3.16 13.11
N LEU A 144 16.21 -4.23 13.24
CA LEU A 144 15.70 -5.52 13.73
C LEU A 144 15.30 -5.43 15.21
N ALA A 145 14.33 -6.24 15.59
CA ALA A 145 13.80 -6.27 16.94
C ALA A 145 14.81 -6.85 17.95
N PRO A 146 14.61 -6.62 19.26
CA PRO A 146 15.32 -7.39 20.28
C PRO A 146 15.17 -8.89 20.07
N GLN A 147 16.08 -9.68 20.65
CA GLN A 147 15.99 -11.14 20.60
C GLN A 147 14.65 -11.64 21.18
N GLY A 148 14.03 -12.62 20.52
CA GLY A 148 12.72 -13.16 20.87
C GLY A 148 11.53 -12.36 20.29
N TYR A 149 11.81 -11.40 19.42
CA TYR A 149 10.82 -10.57 18.74
C TYR A 149 11.19 -10.39 17.26
N LYS A 150 10.20 -10.01 16.46
CA LYS A 150 10.33 -9.64 15.05
C LYS A 150 9.84 -8.21 14.81
N THR A 151 10.58 -7.45 14.03
CA THR A 151 10.17 -6.14 13.53
C THR A 151 9.22 -6.30 12.35
N ILE A 152 8.09 -5.61 12.39
CA ILE A 152 7.13 -5.53 11.29
C ILE A 152 6.73 -4.08 11.03
N VAL A 153 6.23 -3.82 9.83
CA VAL A 153 5.62 -2.55 9.44
C VAL A 153 4.10 -2.74 9.47
N ARG A 154 3.42 -2.04 10.39
CA ARG A 154 1.96 -1.94 10.41
C ARG A 154 1.54 -0.71 9.61
N LEU A 155 0.74 -0.92 8.58
CA LEU A 155 0.15 0.13 7.78
C LEU A 155 -1.35 0.24 8.10
N PRO A 156 -1.77 1.22 8.92
CA PRO A 156 -3.18 1.48 9.13
C PRO A 156 -3.81 2.02 7.84
N VAL A 157 -4.93 1.41 7.44
CA VAL A 157 -5.73 1.79 6.27
C VAL A 157 -7.16 2.02 6.74
N LYS A 158 -7.66 3.24 6.57
CA LYS A 158 -9.06 3.53 6.92
C LYS A 158 -9.98 3.07 5.80
N VAL A 159 -11.02 2.33 6.17
CA VAL A 159 -11.99 1.79 5.23
C VAL A 159 -13.37 2.33 5.59
N LEU A 160 -13.97 3.10 4.70
CA LEU A 160 -15.37 3.51 4.84
C LEU A 160 -16.27 2.49 4.14
N LEU A 161 -17.09 1.80 4.93
CA LEU A 161 -18.14 0.92 4.43
C LEU A 161 -19.47 1.67 4.39
N MET A 162 -20.13 1.65 3.23
CA MET A 162 -21.48 2.18 3.03
C MET A 162 -22.41 1.01 2.67
N PRO A 163 -22.90 0.25 3.67
CA PRO A 163 -23.62 -1.01 3.46
C PRO A 163 -25.06 -0.83 2.93
N ASN A 164 -25.65 0.35 3.15
CA ASN A 164 -27.05 0.63 2.94
C ASN A 164 -27.25 1.64 1.79
N VAL A 165 -26.88 1.23 0.58
CA VAL A 165 -26.98 2.07 -0.61
C VAL A 165 -28.03 1.49 -1.57
N VAL A 166 -28.94 2.33 -2.07
CA VAL A 166 -30.02 1.92 -2.96
C VAL A 166 -30.02 2.73 -4.25
N ASN A 167 -30.11 2.06 -5.40
CA ASN A 167 -30.47 2.72 -6.65
C ASN A 167 -31.97 3.01 -6.62
N VAL A 168 -32.33 4.25 -6.28
CA VAL A 168 -33.72 4.68 -6.19
C VAL A 168 -34.43 4.56 -7.55
N ALA A 169 -33.77 4.92 -8.65
CA ALA A 169 -34.38 4.84 -9.98
C ALA A 169 -34.84 3.41 -10.32
N SER A 170 -34.09 2.39 -9.92
CA SER A 170 -34.49 0.98 -10.12
C SER A 170 -35.76 0.59 -9.36
N ALA A 171 -36.04 1.22 -8.22
CA ALA A 171 -37.26 0.98 -7.45
C ALA A 171 -38.52 1.46 -8.18
N TYR A 172 -38.39 2.47 -9.06
CA TYR A 172 -39.49 3.16 -9.73
C TYR A 172 -39.65 2.76 -11.21
N GLN A 173 -39.21 1.55 -11.60
CA GLN A 173 -39.45 1.03 -12.95
C GLN A 173 -40.96 0.93 -13.28
N ASP A 174 -41.79 0.61 -12.28
CA ASP A 174 -43.23 0.92 -12.29
C ASP A 174 -43.49 2.09 -11.31
N PRO A 175 -43.74 3.31 -11.82
CA PRO A 175 -43.98 4.48 -10.98
C PRO A 175 -45.21 4.36 -10.06
N ASN A 176 -46.19 3.52 -10.41
CA ASN A 176 -47.40 3.35 -9.62
C ASN A 176 -47.23 2.33 -8.49
N THR A 177 -46.26 1.42 -8.63
CA THR A 177 -46.00 0.33 -7.68
C THR A 177 -44.50 0.24 -7.40
N PRO A 178 -43.92 1.22 -6.67
CA PRO A 178 -42.49 1.21 -6.40
C PRO A 178 -42.10 -0.03 -5.57
N ALA A 179 -40.89 -0.53 -5.79
CA ALA A 179 -40.34 -1.66 -5.06
C ALA A 179 -40.36 -1.42 -3.54
N PRO A 180 -40.60 -2.46 -2.72
CA PRO A 180 -40.57 -2.31 -1.27
C PRO A 180 -39.16 -1.92 -0.79
N PRO A 181 -39.02 -1.11 0.28
CA PRO A 181 -37.73 -0.77 0.85
C PRO A 181 -36.89 -2.03 1.14
N PRO A 182 -35.60 -2.05 0.75
CA PRO A 182 -34.71 -3.15 1.11
C PRO A 182 -34.51 -3.21 2.64
N GLN A 183 -34.23 -4.40 3.15
CA GLN A 183 -33.75 -4.54 4.53
C GLN A 183 -32.33 -3.96 4.65
N PRO A 184 -31.96 -3.31 5.77
CA PRO A 184 -30.58 -2.94 6.01
C PRO A 184 -29.68 -4.17 5.94
N MET A 185 -28.41 -3.98 5.59
CA MET A 185 -27.42 -5.04 5.71
C MET A 185 -27.40 -5.56 7.15
N SER A 186 -27.53 -6.87 7.31
CA SER A 186 -27.53 -7.54 8.59
C SER A 186 -26.14 -7.57 9.23
N GLU A 187 -26.10 -7.76 10.55
CA GLU A 187 -24.84 -7.98 11.28
C GLU A 187 -24.05 -9.18 10.74
N ALA A 188 -24.73 -10.23 10.27
CA ALA A 188 -24.08 -11.40 9.68
C ALA A 188 -23.39 -11.06 8.34
N GLU A 189 -24.02 -10.24 7.50
CA GLU A 189 -23.42 -9.74 6.26
C GLU A 189 -22.24 -8.80 6.54
N LEU A 190 -22.38 -7.89 7.52
CA LEU A 190 -21.28 -7.04 7.96
C LEU A 190 -20.11 -7.85 8.52
N ALA A 191 -20.38 -8.87 9.35
CA ALA A 191 -19.36 -9.77 9.87
C ALA A 191 -18.63 -10.52 8.75
N ARG A 192 -19.35 -10.96 7.72
CA ARG A 192 -18.72 -11.55 6.53
C ARG A 192 -17.80 -10.55 5.83
N ILE A 193 -18.21 -9.30 5.64
CA ILE A 193 -17.35 -8.28 5.05
C ILE A 193 -16.09 -8.08 5.90
N ARG A 194 -16.21 -8.03 7.23
CA ARG A 194 -15.05 -7.95 8.14
C ARG A 194 -14.08 -9.11 7.92
N GLU A 195 -14.59 -10.32 7.78
CA GLU A 195 -13.79 -11.51 7.50
C GLU A 195 -13.09 -11.41 6.13
N GLU A 196 -13.75 -10.89 5.10
CA GLU A 196 -13.15 -10.69 3.78
C GLU A 196 -11.98 -9.68 3.81
N TYR A 197 -12.09 -8.60 4.60
CA TYR A 197 -10.96 -7.70 4.86
C TYR A 197 -9.84 -8.38 5.66
N ALA A 198 -10.18 -9.27 6.61
CA ALA A 198 -9.19 -10.05 7.35
C ALA A 198 -8.45 -11.04 6.43
N ILE A 199 -9.15 -11.68 5.48
CA ILE A 199 -8.55 -12.52 4.44
C ILE A 199 -7.59 -11.70 3.58
N ALA A 200 -7.98 -10.51 3.13
CA ALA A 200 -7.11 -9.62 2.37
C ALA A 200 -5.88 -9.17 3.19
N ALA A 201 -6.04 -8.85 4.48
CA ALA A 201 -4.91 -8.53 5.36
C ALA A 201 -3.94 -9.72 5.51
N ARG A 202 -4.47 -10.95 5.70
CA ARG A 202 -3.69 -12.19 5.77
C ARG A 202 -2.93 -12.46 4.48
N TYR A 203 -3.53 -12.14 3.33
CA TYR A 203 -2.87 -12.24 2.03
C TYR A 203 -1.58 -11.39 2.01
N PHE A 204 -1.62 -10.10 2.35
CA PHE A 204 -0.41 -9.26 2.37
C PHE A 204 0.60 -9.70 3.43
N TRP A 205 0.08 -10.11 4.59
CA TRP A 205 0.88 -10.60 5.70
C TRP A 205 1.74 -11.81 5.33
N VAL A 206 1.13 -12.84 4.77
CA VAL A 206 1.83 -14.08 4.38
C VAL A 206 2.81 -13.82 3.24
N ASN A 207 2.42 -13.01 2.25
CA ASN A 207 3.24 -12.77 1.06
C ASN A 207 4.40 -11.80 1.28
N SER A 208 4.42 -11.11 2.43
CA SER A 208 5.54 -10.26 2.86
C SER A 208 6.46 -10.96 3.87
N GLY A 209 6.29 -12.25 4.13
CA GLY A 209 7.09 -12.95 5.14
C GLY A 209 6.80 -12.50 6.57
N MET A 210 5.54 -12.13 6.84
CA MET A 210 5.12 -11.54 8.10
C MET A 210 5.86 -10.23 8.41
N ARG A 211 6.24 -9.43 7.40
CA ARG A 211 6.89 -8.12 7.58
C ARG A 211 5.96 -6.94 7.40
N PHE A 212 4.86 -7.12 6.67
CA PHE A 212 3.96 -6.05 6.32
C PHE A 212 2.52 -6.41 6.70
N TRP A 213 1.99 -5.70 7.69
CA TRP A 213 0.63 -5.86 8.17
C TRP A 213 -0.22 -4.70 7.67
N VAL A 214 -1.13 -4.97 6.74
CA VAL A 214 -2.17 -4.03 6.33
C VAL A 214 -3.30 -4.11 7.35
N ASP A 215 -3.44 -3.08 8.17
CA ASP A 215 -4.42 -3.01 9.24
C ASP A 215 -5.65 -2.22 8.76
N PHE A 216 -6.63 -2.94 8.21
CA PHE A 216 -7.88 -2.36 7.73
C PHE A 216 -8.79 -1.97 8.91
N GLN A 217 -8.92 -0.67 9.12
CA GLN A 217 -9.76 -0.09 10.17
C GLN A 217 -11.10 0.33 9.58
N LEU A 218 -12.15 -0.42 9.91
CA LEU A 218 -13.47 -0.26 9.31
C LEU A 218 -14.31 0.80 10.04
N PHE A 219 -14.79 1.77 9.27
CA PHE A 219 -15.74 2.80 9.66
C PHE A 219 -17.04 2.57 8.87
N ILE A 220 -18.19 2.46 9.55
CA ILE A 220 -19.46 2.06 8.93
C ILE A 220 -20.42 3.25 8.92
N ASP A 221 -20.75 3.75 7.73
CA ASP A 221 -21.84 4.71 7.52
C ASP A 221 -23.14 3.93 7.24
N ASP A 222 -23.85 3.59 8.32
CA ASP A 222 -25.04 2.75 8.32
C ASP A 222 -26.31 3.44 7.80
N ARG A 223 -26.24 4.74 7.49
CA ARG A 223 -27.37 5.49 6.95
C ARG A 223 -27.77 4.94 5.58
N TRP A 224 -29.07 5.01 5.30
CA TRP A 224 -29.57 4.81 3.94
C TRP A 224 -29.11 5.94 3.03
N GLN A 225 -28.50 5.57 1.91
CA GLN A 225 -27.98 6.49 0.91
C GLN A 225 -28.52 6.10 -0.46
N ARG A 226 -28.68 7.07 -1.36
CA ARG A 226 -29.05 6.81 -2.75
C ARG A 226 -27.82 6.70 -3.66
N TRP A 227 -27.88 5.77 -4.60
CA TRP A 227 -26.97 5.67 -5.73
C TRP A 227 -27.60 6.32 -6.95
N GLY A 228 -26.93 7.31 -7.53
CA GLY A 228 -27.45 8.12 -8.64
C GLY A 228 -28.51 9.14 -8.24
N GLU A 229 -29.17 9.72 -9.23
CA GLU A 229 -30.17 10.78 -9.05
C GLU A 229 -31.40 10.30 -8.27
N GLU A 230 -32.03 11.23 -7.56
CA GLU A 230 -33.36 11.01 -6.97
C GLU A 230 -34.42 11.27 -8.04
N PRO A 231 -35.25 10.27 -8.43
CA PRO A 231 -36.33 10.48 -9.39
C PRO A 231 -37.32 11.54 -8.89
N PRO A 232 -37.86 12.41 -9.76
CA PRO A 232 -38.85 13.43 -9.36
C PRO A 232 -40.08 12.87 -8.64
N GLN A 233 -40.49 11.64 -9.00
CA GLN A 233 -41.61 10.90 -8.43
C GLN A 233 -41.28 10.13 -7.14
N ALA A 234 -40.06 10.23 -6.62
CA ALA A 234 -39.67 9.57 -5.37
C ALA A 234 -40.55 10.03 -4.19
N GLN A 235 -40.94 9.08 -3.34
CA GLN A 235 -41.83 9.30 -2.20
C GLN A 235 -41.50 8.33 -1.06
N GLY A 236 -41.99 8.63 0.15
CA GLY A 236 -41.80 7.79 1.32
C GLY A 236 -40.32 7.55 1.63
N PHE A 237 -39.96 6.27 1.83
CA PHE A 237 -38.58 5.85 2.16
C PHE A 237 -37.52 6.36 1.17
N TYR A 238 -37.85 6.44 -0.12
CA TYR A 238 -36.88 6.80 -1.15
C TYR A 238 -36.65 8.31 -1.30
N LYS A 239 -37.43 9.14 -0.60
CA LYS A 239 -37.36 10.60 -0.73
C LYS A 239 -36.37 11.20 0.25
N GLY A 240 -35.48 12.07 -0.25
CA GLY A 240 -34.54 12.84 0.55
C GLY A 240 -33.34 12.03 1.05
N LEU A 241 -33.08 10.84 0.48
CA LEU A 241 -31.90 10.06 0.85
C LEU A 241 -30.63 10.84 0.44
N PRO A 242 -29.61 10.94 1.32
CA PRO A 242 -28.34 11.55 0.96
C PRO A 242 -27.69 10.76 -0.18
N ALA A 243 -27.01 11.46 -1.09
CA ALA A 243 -26.25 10.80 -2.15
C ALA A 243 -25.07 10.02 -1.55
N CYS A 244 -24.87 8.78 -2.01
CA CYS A 244 -23.66 8.04 -1.72
C CYS A 244 -22.46 8.75 -2.34
N ARG A 245 -21.38 8.94 -1.57
CA ARG A 245 -20.19 9.63 -2.05
C ARG A 245 -19.37 8.80 -3.04
N SER A 246 -19.41 7.48 -2.92
CA SER A 246 -18.69 6.56 -3.79
C SER A 246 -19.55 6.24 -5.01
N TYR A 247 -19.02 6.56 -6.20
CA TYR A 247 -19.67 6.38 -7.50
C TYR A 247 -21.14 6.85 -7.52
N PRO A 248 -21.45 8.16 -7.40
CA PRO A 248 -22.82 8.64 -7.36
C PRO A 248 -23.55 8.46 -8.71
N GLY A 249 -23.97 7.23 -9.04
CA GLY A 249 -24.80 6.90 -10.20
C GLY A 249 -24.09 6.42 -11.47
N VAL A 250 -22.82 6.01 -11.39
CA VAL A 250 -22.10 5.41 -12.54
C VAL A 250 -21.39 4.15 -12.10
N ASP A 251 -21.43 3.09 -12.93
CA ASP A 251 -20.74 1.83 -12.63
C ASP A 251 -19.20 1.98 -12.66
N PHE A 252 -18.71 2.97 -13.42
CA PHE A 252 -17.30 3.37 -13.52
C PHE A 252 -17.18 4.73 -14.23
N ALA A 253 -16.23 5.57 -13.82
CA ALA A 253 -15.84 6.77 -14.56
C ALA A 253 -14.32 6.76 -14.83
N PRO A 254 -13.88 6.80 -16.10
CA PRO A 254 -12.47 6.94 -16.42
C PRO A 254 -11.96 8.38 -16.20
N PRO A 255 -10.67 8.57 -15.84
CA PRO A 255 -9.67 7.55 -15.55
C PRO A 255 -9.65 7.18 -14.05
N GLY A 256 -10.16 5.99 -13.72
CA GLY A 256 -9.80 5.31 -12.49
C GLY A 256 -10.69 5.55 -11.27
N GLY A 257 -11.99 5.84 -11.40
CA GLY A 257 -12.93 5.75 -10.27
C GLY A 257 -13.89 6.93 -10.12
N GLY A 258 -14.67 6.94 -9.03
CA GLY A 258 -15.64 7.99 -8.71
C GLY A 258 -15.00 9.32 -8.30
N ALA A 259 -15.80 10.24 -7.76
CA ALA A 259 -15.29 11.47 -7.14
C ALA A 259 -14.58 11.09 -5.82
N PHE A 260 -13.30 10.74 -5.89
CA PHE A 260 -12.51 10.33 -4.73
C PHE A 260 -12.62 11.35 -3.59
N THR A 261 -13.12 10.91 -2.43
CA THR A 261 -13.25 11.77 -1.24
C THR A 261 -12.19 11.43 -0.19
N ILE A 262 -12.16 12.21 0.89
CA ILE A 262 -11.30 12.01 2.04
C ILE A 262 -12.18 11.68 3.22
N VAL A 263 -11.96 10.52 3.83
CA VAL A 263 -12.71 10.09 5.02
C VAL A 263 -12.16 10.85 6.22
N ASP A 264 -12.97 11.71 6.81
CA ASP A 264 -12.70 12.29 8.14
C ASP A 264 -13.16 11.27 9.18
N THR A 265 -12.23 10.74 9.99
CA THR A 265 -12.57 9.71 10.98
C THR A 265 -13.39 10.27 12.15
N SER A 266 -13.43 11.60 12.33
CA SER A 266 -14.25 12.27 13.34
C SER A 266 -15.70 12.51 12.89
N ASP A 267 -15.93 12.61 11.58
CA ASP A 267 -17.26 12.67 10.98
C ASP A 267 -17.26 11.88 9.67
N ILE A 268 -17.46 10.58 9.82
CA ILE A 268 -17.48 9.64 8.71
C ILE A 268 -18.67 9.85 7.77
N THR A 269 -19.62 10.73 8.09
CA THR A 269 -20.87 10.92 7.33
C THR A 269 -20.77 12.04 6.29
N ARG A 270 -19.78 12.92 6.44
CA ARG A 270 -19.53 14.06 5.58
C ARG A 270 -18.66 13.67 4.39
N ALA A 271 -19.10 14.03 3.18
CA ALA A 271 -18.21 14.02 2.01
C ALA A 271 -17.23 15.19 2.10
N ASN A 272 -15.94 14.92 1.99
CA ASN A 272 -14.89 15.91 2.18
C ASN A 272 -13.83 15.76 1.09
N THR A 273 -13.38 16.88 0.54
CA THR A 273 -12.30 16.96 -0.46
C THR A 273 -11.08 17.72 0.05
N GLU A 274 -11.13 18.18 1.30
CA GLU A 274 -10.05 18.90 1.94
C GLU A 274 -9.17 17.95 2.77
N PRO A 275 -7.87 18.27 2.97
CA PRO A 275 -7.00 17.51 3.87
C PRO A 275 -7.56 17.39 5.28
N VAL A 276 -7.39 16.20 5.88
CA VAL A 276 -7.77 15.93 7.28
C VAL A 276 -6.50 15.71 8.09
N HIS A 277 -6.39 16.41 9.24
CA HIS A 277 -5.27 16.24 10.14
C HIS A 277 -5.53 15.07 11.09
N GLU A 278 -4.75 14.01 10.92
CA GLU A 278 -4.68 12.86 11.81
C GLU A 278 -3.34 12.91 12.56
N GLU A 279 -3.31 12.62 13.87
CA GLU A 279 -2.04 12.61 14.62
C GLU A 279 -1.05 11.59 14.06
N PHE A 280 -1.58 10.44 13.64
CA PHE A 280 -0.88 9.44 12.85
C PHE A 280 -1.58 9.29 11.49
N PRO A 281 -1.00 9.80 10.39
CA PRO A 281 -1.68 9.85 9.12
C PRO A 281 -1.84 8.45 8.52
N TYR A 282 -3.06 8.15 8.07
CA TYR A 282 -3.33 7.02 7.19
C TYR A 282 -2.68 7.31 5.83
N ALA A 283 -1.81 6.43 5.35
CA ALA A 283 -1.28 6.55 3.99
C ALA A 283 -2.19 5.91 2.95
N GLY A 284 -3.12 5.04 3.38
CA GLY A 284 -4.11 4.39 2.53
C GLY A 284 -5.53 4.60 3.04
N GLN A 285 -6.48 4.64 2.10
CA GLN A 285 -7.91 4.74 2.33
C GLN A 285 -8.67 3.87 1.32
N ILE A 286 -9.76 3.25 1.76
CA ILE A 286 -10.69 2.54 0.90
C ILE A 286 -12.10 3.07 1.16
N GLU A 287 -12.89 3.30 0.13
CA GLU A 287 -14.34 3.48 0.25
C GLU A 287 -15.04 2.36 -0.52
N GLN A 288 -15.89 1.61 0.16
CA GLN A 288 -16.66 0.51 -0.43
C GLN A 288 -18.15 0.75 -0.22
N ALA A 289 -18.87 0.94 -1.33
CA ALA A 289 -20.33 1.08 -1.32
C ALA A 289 -20.99 -0.23 -1.72
N PHE A 290 -22.14 -0.54 -1.11
CA PHE A 290 -22.94 -1.73 -1.45
C PHE A 290 -24.29 -1.33 -2.07
N PRO A 291 -24.29 -0.70 -3.27
CA PRO A 291 -25.52 -0.31 -3.92
C PRO A 291 -26.33 -1.54 -4.32
N ARG A 292 -27.65 -1.43 -4.18
CA ARG A 292 -28.61 -2.45 -4.59
C ARG A 292 -29.55 -1.90 -5.65
N ARG A 293 -29.87 -2.70 -6.65
CA ARG A 293 -30.92 -2.43 -7.64
C ARG A 293 -32.06 -3.41 -7.51
N TRP A 294 -33.27 -2.94 -7.78
CA TRP A 294 -34.44 -3.79 -7.87
C TRP A 294 -34.45 -4.52 -9.20
N ASN A 295 -34.60 -5.84 -9.15
CA ASN A 295 -34.86 -6.66 -10.32
C ASN A 295 -36.37 -7.02 -10.36
N PRO A 296 -37.15 -6.49 -11.33
CA PRO A 296 -38.59 -6.72 -11.40
C PRO A 296 -38.95 -8.16 -11.77
N GLN A 297 -38.04 -8.89 -12.44
CA GLN A 297 -38.29 -10.26 -12.87
C GLN A 297 -38.19 -11.24 -11.71
N THR A 298 -37.20 -11.03 -10.84
CA THR A 298 -36.97 -11.88 -9.66
C THR A 298 -37.66 -11.35 -8.40
N GLN A 299 -38.18 -10.11 -8.46
CA GLN A 299 -38.75 -9.36 -7.34
C GLN A 299 -37.82 -9.29 -6.14
N ARG A 300 -36.54 -9.03 -6.39
CA ARG A 300 -35.48 -9.00 -5.37
C ARG A 300 -34.56 -7.80 -5.57
N TRP A 301 -33.96 -7.39 -4.47
CA TRP A 301 -32.82 -6.47 -4.46
C TRP A 301 -31.54 -7.25 -4.76
N GLU A 302 -30.78 -6.80 -5.75
CA GLU A 302 -29.52 -7.39 -6.18
C GLU A 302 -28.40 -6.36 -6.01
N PHE A 303 -27.24 -6.78 -5.52
CA PHE A 303 -26.07 -5.89 -5.46
C PHE A 303 -25.52 -5.60 -6.86
N TYR A 304 -25.00 -4.39 -7.06
CA TYR A 304 -24.07 -4.15 -8.15
C TYR A 304 -22.75 -4.84 -7.85
N ASN A 305 -22.00 -5.18 -8.91
CA ASN A 305 -20.59 -5.50 -8.83
C ASN A 305 -19.85 -4.55 -9.77
N SER A 306 -18.66 -4.12 -9.38
CA SER A 306 -17.80 -3.32 -10.26
C SER A 306 -16.34 -3.75 -10.11
N GLY A 307 -15.50 -3.32 -11.06
CA GLY A 307 -14.08 -3.13 -10.76
C GLY A 307 -13.89 -1.94 -9.82
N GLY A 308 -12.66 -1.66 -9.41
CA GLY A 308 -12.36 -0.47 -8.65
C GLY A 308 -11.53 0.54 -9.42
N GLY A 309 -11.19 1.57 -8.68
CA GLY A 309 -10.37 2.66 -9.13
C GLY A 309 -9.48 3.10 -7.99
N THR A 310 -8.21 3.38 -8.28
CA THR A 310 -7.23 3.72 -7.27
C THR A 310 -6.38 4.94 -7.68
N TYR A 311 -6.22 5.87 -6.74
CA TYR A 311 -5.19 6.91 -6.78
C TYR A 311 -4.02 6.55 -5.85
N GLY A 312 -2.81 6.77 -6.36
CA GLY A 312 -1.57 6.60 -5.62
C GLY A 312 -1.36 7.60 -4.46
N VAL A 313 -0.24 7.45 -3.78
CA VAL A 313 0.15 8.20 -2.58
C VAL A 313 0.84 9.53 -2.89
N ASP A 314 0.92 9.93 -4.16
CA ASP A 314 1.66 11.08 -4.67
C ASP A 314 1.28 12.40 -3.95
N SER A 315 0.01 12.55 -3.55
CA SER A 315 -0.51 13.73 -2.85
C SER A 315 -0.45 13.64 -1.32
N PHE A 316 0.23 12.63 -0.76
CA PHE A 316 0.39 12.48 0.69
C PHE A 316 1.05 13.69 1.38
N PRO A 317 2.09 14.34 0.81
CA PRO A 317 2.63 15.60 1.36
C PRO A 317 1.60 16.74 1.45
N ASP A 318 0.58 16.70 0.62
CA ASP A 318 -0.51 17.69 0.55
C ASP A 318 -1.70 17.30 1.46
N GLY A 319 -1.61 16.17 2.18
CA GLY A 319 -2.59 15.71 3.17
C GLY A 319 -3.64 14.74 2.63
N PHE A 320 -3.34 14.13 1.49
CA PHE A 320 -4.24 13.23 0.77
C PHE A 320 -3.65 11.81 0.75
N PRO A 321 -4.29 10.79 1.38
CA PRO A 321 -3.81 9.41 1.34
C PRO A 321 -3.91 8.82 -0.07
N ALA A 322 -3.26 7.69 -0.33
CA ALA A 322 -3.69 6.82 -1.44
C ALA A 322 -5.14 6.38 -1.21
N ARG A 323 -5.92 6.23 -2.28
CA ARG A 323 -7.37 6.01 -2.18
C ARG A 323 -7.82 4.98 -3.19
N SER A 324 -8.59 4.00 -2.76
CA SER A 324 -9.34 3.12 -3.63
C SER A 324 -10.84 3.32 -3.43
N GLN A 325 -11.61 3.21 -4.51
CA GLN A 325 -13.06 3.20 -4.49
C GLN A 325 -13.59 2.04 -5.33
N PHE A 326 -14.50 1.25 -4.79
CA PHE A 326 -15.17 0.18 -5.52
C PHE A 326 -16.54 -0.18 -4.94
N LEU A 327 -17.35 -0.91 -5.70
CA LEU A 327 -18.61 -1.46 -5.24
C LEU A 327 -18.38 -2.85 -4.62
N GLY A 328 -19.08 -3.13 -3.52
CA GLY A 328 -19.17 -4.48 -2.93
C GLY A 328 -20.10 -5.38 -3.75
N GLY A 329 -20.62 -6.45 -3.13
CA GLY A 329 -21.55 -7.39 -3.77
C GLY A 329 -20.91 -8.61 -4.41
N GLY A 330 -19.60 -8.55 -4.71
CA GLY A 330 -18.79 -9.66 -5.20
C GLY A 330 -17.78 -10.20 -4.17
N ASP A 331 -16.69 -10.78 -4.67
CA ASP A 331 -15.54 -11.24 -3.88
C ASP A 331 -14.80 -10.02 -3.30
N THR A 332 -15.08 -9.70 -2.04
CA THR A 332 -14.54 -8.50 -1.38
C THR A 332 -13.06 -8.70 -1.06
N ALA A 333 -12.63 -9.87 -0.61
CA ALA A 333 -11.23 -10.13 -0.35
C ALA A 333 -10.37 -9.94 -1.61
N TRP A 334 -10.82 -10.45 -2.76
CA TRP A 334 -10.14 -10.25 -4.04
C TRP A 334 -10.07 -8.78 -4.43
N LEU A 335 -11.19 -8.07 -4.37
CA LEU A 335 -11.25 -6.69 -4.82
C LEU A 335 -10.44 -5.77 -3.92
N VAL A 336 -10.47 -5.98 -2.60
CA VAL A 336 -9.59 -5.28 -1.64
C VAL A 336 -8.13 -5.58 -1.94
N ALA A 337 -7.77 -6.86 -2.13
CA ALA A 337 -6.39 -7.22 -2.43
C ALA A 337 -5.91 -6.61 -3.76
N HIS A 338 -6.74 -6.66 -4.80
CA HIS A 338 -6.45 -6.08 -6.12
C HIS A 338 -6.30 -4.56 -6.05
N GLU A 339 -7.30 -3.85 -5.50
CA GLU A 339 -7.31 -2.39 -5.51
C GLU A 339 -6.28 -1.80 -4.55
N PHE A 340 -6.07 -2.43 -3.40
CA PHE A 340 -5.03 -1.99 -2.48
C PHE A 340 -3.63 -2.25 -3.02
N HIS A 341 -3.42 -3.25 -3.89
CA HIS A 341 -2.12 -3.48 -4.53
C HIS A 341 -1.72 -2.31 -5.44
N HIS A 342 -2.67 -1.61 -6.07
CA HIS A 342 -2.38 -0.32 -6.76
C HIS A 342 -1.83 0.73 -5.79
N GLN A 343 -2.39 0.84 -4.59
CA GLN A 343 -1.84 1.72 -3.56
C GLN A 343 -0.44 1.26 -3.15
N MET A 344 -0.22 -0.04 -3.00
CA MET A 344 1.08 -0.63 -2.64
C MET A 344 2.15 -0.40 -3.70
N GLU A 345 1.83 -0.47 -4.99
CA GLU A 345 2.75 -0.12 -6.07
C GLU A 345 3.24 1.33 -5.88
N SER A 346 2.32 2.26 -5.64
CA SER A 346 2.64 3.66 -5.36
C SER A 346 3.46 3.81 -4.06
N PHE A 347 3.10 3.09 -2.99
CA PHE A 347 3.92 3.07 -1.76
C PHE A 347 5.34 2.59 -2.04
N GLY A 348 5.49 1.54 -2.85
CA GLY A 348 6.77 1.00 -3.30
C GLY A 348 7.59 2.04 -4.06
N ALA A 349 6.98 2.77 -4.99
CA ALA A 349 7.63 3.81 -5.77
C ALA A 349 8.26 4.91 -4.89
N PHE A 350 7.59 5.33 -3.82
CA PHE A 350 8.11 6.36 -2.92
C PHE A 350 9.01 5.81 -1.79
N SER A 351 8.90 4.52 -1.46
CA SER A 351 9.68 3.90 -0.37
C SER A 351 10.98 3.26 -0.83
N LEU A 352 10.96 2.63 -1.99
CA LEU A 352 12.04 1.79 -2.49
C LEU A 352 12.83 2.53 -3.58
N ALA A 353 13.71 1.83 -4.30
CA ALA A 353 14.32 2.43 -5.49
C ALA A 353 13.38 2.29 -6.68
N HIS A 354 13.41 3.25 -7.60
CA HIS A 354 12.74 3.14 -8.90
C HIS A 354 13.47 2.16 -9.83
N ARG A 355 13.68 0.92 -9.38
CA ARG A 355 14.18 -0.20 -10.19
C ARG A 355 13.14 -1.31 -10.18
N GLU A 356 13.03 -2.05 -11.27
CA GLU A 356 12.02 -3.12 -11.38
C GLU A 356 12.23 -4.23 -10.35
N ASP A 357 13.48 -4.53 -10.02
CA ASP A 357 13.87 -5.50 -9.00
C ASP A 357 13.78 -4.95 -7.56
N GLU A 358 13.34 -3.71 -7.41
CA GLU A 358 13.24 -2.98 -6.15
C GLU A 358 11.93 -2.20 -6.03
N ARG A 359 10.85 -2.68 -6.67
CA ARG A 359 9.51 -2.09 -6.54
C ARG A 359 8.45 -3.16 -6.38
N ILE A 360 7.33 -2.76 -5.79
CA ILE A 360 6.09 -3.52 -5.89
C ILE A 360 5.59 -3.33 -7.33
N VAL A 361 5.32 -4.43 -8.04
CA VAL A 361 5.03 -4.42 -9.48
C VAL A 361 3.54 -4.21 -9.70
N PHE A 362 3.17 -3.35 -10.65
CA PHE A 362 1.78 -3.11 -11.05
C PHE A 362 1.06 -4.42 -11.36
N ASN A 363 -0.11 -4.61 -10.75
CA ASN A 363 -0.79 -5.91 -10.72
C ASN A 363 -1.67 -6.21 -11.93
N HIS A 364 -1.75 -5.35 -12.96
CA HIS A 364 -2.46 -5.68 -14.21
C HIS A 364 -1.54 -6.37 -15.21
N PRO A 365 -1.53 -7.71 -15.28
CA PRO A 365 -0.91 -8.33 -16.41
C PRO A 365 -1.75 -8.09 -17.66
N ASP A 366 -1.10 -7.74 -18.77
CA ASP A 366 -1.74 -7.73 -20.08
C ASP A 366 -1.97 -9.18 -20.52
N PRO A 367 -3.22 -9.63 -20.68
CA PRO A 367 -3.48 -10.96 -21.20
C PRO A 367 -3.18 -11.01 -22.70
N ARG A 368 -2.83 -12.20 -23.19
CA ARG A 368 -2.83 -12.46 -24.62
C ARG A 368 -4.28 -12.36 -25.12
N GLN A 369 -4.60 -11.30 -25.86
CA GLN A 369 -5.95 -11.04 -26.34
C GLN A 369 -6.03 -11.13 -27.85
N ARG A 370 -7.11 -11.72 -28.37
CA ARG A 370 -7.52 -11.60 -29.77
C ARG A 370 -9.00 -11.24 -29.81
N ARG A 371 -9.33 -10.01 -30.19
CA ARG A 371 -10.71 -9.51 -30.31
C ARG A 371 -10.97 -9.07 -31.75
N VAL A 372 -12.12 -9.46 -32.28
CA VAL A 372 -12.68 -8.87 -33.50
C VAL A 372 -13.54 -7.69 -33.06
N ASN A 373 -13.24 -6.50 -33.57
CA ASN A 373 -13.97 -5.27 -33.28
C ASN A 373 -15.28 -5.23 -34.10
N PRO A 374 -16.25 -4.37 -33.73
CA PRO A 374 -17.53 -4.27 -34.44
C PRO A 374 -17.41 -3.94 -35.94
N ASP A 375 -16.31 -3.31 -36.35
CA ASP A 375 -15.96 -2.99 -37.74
C ASP A 375 -15.26 -4.13 -38.48
N GLY A 376 -15.06 -5.29 -37.84
CA GLY A 376 -14.36 -6.45 -38.38
C GLY A 376 -12.83 -6.40 -38.25
N ALA A 377 -12.25 -5.31 -37.73
CA ALA A 377 -10.82 -5.23 -37.48
C ALA A 377 -10.39 -6.15 -36.33
N LEU A 378 -9.13 -6.58 -36.32
CA LEU A 378 -8.58 -7.43 -35.27
C LEU A 378 -7.72 -6.61 -34.30
N THR A 379 -8.08 -6.58 -33.02
CA THR A 379 -7.17 -6.18 -31.93
C THR A 379 -6.47 -7.44 -31.42
N LEU A 380 -5.13 -7.45 -31.51
CA LEU A 380 -4.30 -8.58 -31.07
C LEU A 380 -3.21 -8.08 -30.11
N ILE A 381 -3.17 -8.66 -28.92
CA ILE A 381 -2.02 -8.62 -28.01
C ILE A 381 -1.41 -10.04 -28.06
N PRO A 382 -0.31 -10.25 -28.81
CA PRO A 382 0.19 -11.61 -29.09
C PRO A 382 1.03 -12.20 -27.95
N TRP A 383 1.37 -11.39 -26.94
CA TRP A 383 2.15 -11.75 -25.76
C TRP A 383 1.32 -11.52 -24.49
N THR A 384 1.83 -11.97 -23.35
CA THR A 384 1.21 -11.74 -22.03
C THR A 384 2.28 -11.31 -21.05
N THR A 385 1.99 -10.35 -20.16
CA THR A 385 2.90 -10.04 -19.03
C THR A 385 2.67 -10.95 -17.83
N ALA A 386 1.62 -11.78 -17.83
CA ALA A 386 1.40 -12.80 -16.80
C ALA A 386 2.41 -13.96 -16.88
N ALA A 387 3.10 -14.13 -18.02
CA ALA A 387 3.98 -15.27 -18.29
C ALA A 387 3.32 -16.62 -17.95
N LYS A 388 3.89 -17.40 -17.01
CA LYS A 388 3.33 -18.69 -16.53
C LYS A 388 2.33 -18.52 -15.36
N HIS A 389 2.19 -17.29 -14.85
CA HIS A 389 1.25 -16.99 -13.78
C HIS A 389 -0.15 -16.86 -14.37
N GLY A 390 -1.16 -17.18 -13.54
CA GLY A 390 -2.56 -16.97 -13.88
C GLY A 390 -2.97 -15.50 -13.74
N GLU A 391 -4.20 -15.27 -13.31
CA GLU A 391 -4.73 -13.94 -13.01
C GLU A 391 -4.12 -13.33 -11.73
N HIS A 392 -4.61 -12.14 -11.35
CA HIS A 392 -4.16 -11.30 -10.24
C HIS A 392 -3.77 -12.05 -8.95
N TRP A 393 -4.58 -13.03 -8.51
CA TRP A 393 -4.33 -13.82 -7.30
C TRP A 393 -3.02 -14.65 -7.30
N ASN A 394 -2.42 -14.90 -8.46
CA ASN A 394 -1.16 -15.66 -8.58
C ASN A 394 0.05 -14.74 -8.84
N ILE A 395 -0.13 -13.70 -9.65
CA ILE A 395 0.98 -12.81 -10.02
C ILE A 395 1.38 -11.85 -8.90
N MET A 396 0.42 -11.28 -8.17
CA MET A 396 0.70 -10.39 -7.04
C MET A 396 1.52 -11.08 -5.96
N PRO A 397 1.16 -12.28 -5.45
CA PRO A 397 1.95 -12.89 -4.38
C PRO A 397 3.32 -13.37 -4.87
N TYR A 398 3.45 -13.71 -6.15
CA TYR A 398 4.76 -14.00 -6.74
C TYR A 398 5.68 -12.78 -6.63
N TRP A 399 5.22 -11.60 -7.05
CA TRP A 399 6.03 -10.39 -6.98
C TRP A 399 6.29 -9.94 -5.53
N ASP A 400 5.27 -9.98 -4.67
CA ASP A 400 5.43 -9.59 -3.26
C ASP A 400 6.51 -10.43 -2.56
N ARG A 401 6.57 -11.74 -2.87
CA ARG A 401 7.58 -12.68 -2.33
C ARG A 401 8.98 -12.52 -2.95
N THR A 402 9.13 -11.72 -4.02
CA THR A 402 10.46 -11.40 -4.57
C THR A 402 11.15 -10.29 -3.77
N LEU A 403 10.41 -9.54 -2.97
CA LEU A 403 10.96 -8.53 -2.08
C LEU A 403 11.60 -9.18 -0.86
N SER A 404 12.83 -8.79 -0.55
CA SER A 404 13.54 -9.22 0.64
C SER A 404 12.91 -8.62 1.90
N ASP A 405 13.12 -9.27 3.05
CA ASP A 405 12.73 -8.70 4.35
C ASP A 405 13.32 -7.30 4.56
N ALA A 406 14.54 -7.06 4.07
CA ALA A 406 15.16 -5.73 4.15
C ALA A 406 14.42 -4.68 3.32
N GLN A 407 13.84 -5.06 2.18
CA GLN A 407 13.00 -4.17 1.37
C GLN A 407 11.67 -3.86 2.09
N TRP A 408 11.02 -4.84 2.71
CA TRP A 408 9.80 -4.59 3.49
C TRP A 408 10.04 -3.64 4.67
N LEU A 409 11.18 -3.77 5.36
CA LEU A 409 11.57 -2.86 6.45
C LEU A 409 11.92 -1.44 5.99
N ARG A 410 11.94 -1.16 4.68
CA ARG A 410 12.17 0.17 4.11
C ARG A 410 10.90 0.86 3.64
N ILE A 411 9.74 0.22 3.74
CA ILE A 411 8.46 0.87 3.45
C ILE A 411 8.36 2.16 4.27
N TYR A 412 8.12 3.27 3.59
CA TYR A 412 8.17 4.63 4.11
C TYR A 412 6.98 4.96 5.02
N PHE A 413 5.85 4.32 4.73
CA PHE A 413 4.56 4.53 5.36
C PHE A 413 4.30 3.53 6.49
N GLY A 414 3.39 3.89 7.39
CA GLY A 414 3.03 3.08 8.54
C GLY A 414 4.02 3.19 9.69
N GLU A 415 3.77 2.41 10.73
CA GLU A 415 4.59 2.38 11.94
C GLU A 415 5.40 1.09 12.05
N VAL A 416 6.57 1.19 12.68
CA VAL A 416 7.32 0.02 13.09
C VAL A 416 6.80 -0.46 14.44
N VAL A 417 6.39 -1.72 14.47
CA VAL A 417 5.99 -2.43 15.70
C VAL A 417 6.82 -3.70 15.85
N VAL A 418 6.95 -4.17 17.08
CA VAL A 418 7.60 -5.44 17.39
C VAL A 418 6.55 -6.44 17.87
N VAL A 419 6.68 -7.67 17.41
CA VAL A 419 5.80 -8.79 17.75
C VAL A 419 6.66 -9.93 18.27
N ARG A 420 6.10 -10.77 19.15
CA ARG A 420 6.86 -11.86 19.77
C ARG A 420 7.20 -12.91 18.71
N ASP A 421 8.39 -13.46 18.77
CA ASP A 421 8.93 -14.50 17.88
C ASP A 421 10.03 -15.22 18.68
N ALA A 422 9.59 -16.04 19.63
CA ALA A 422 10.41 -16.57 20.71
C ALA A 422 11.40 -17.64 20.24
N ASP A 423 11.03 -18.42 19.23
CA ASP A 423 11.89 -19.42 18.60
C ASP A 423 12.70 -18.87 17.42
N GLY A 424 12.33 -17.69 16.90
CA GLY A 424 13.07 -16.99 15.87
C GLY A 424 12.84 -17.55 14.47
N ASP A 425 11.77 -18.30 14.25
CA ASP A 425 11.40 -18.88 12.96
C ASP A 425 10.84 -17.82 11.98
N GLY A 426 10.52 -16.62 12.50
CA GLY A 426 9.99 -15.51 11.74
C GLY A 426 8.47 -15.45 11.66
N PHE A 427 7.77 -16.38 12.30
CA PHE A 427 6.33 -16.40 12.51
C PHE A 427 6.01 -15.80 13.88
N PRO A 428 5.19 -14.74 13.96
CA PRO A 428 4.89 -14.17 15.26
C PRO A 428 4.06 -15.07 16.19
N ASP A 429 4.47 -15.14 17.45
CA ASP A 429 3.81 -15.90 18.51
C ASP A 429 2.66 -15.13 19.16
N ASP A 430 1.48 -15.76 19.23
CA ASP A 430 0.37 -15.41 20.13
C ASP A 430 -0.03 -13.91 20.17
N ASP A 431 0.07 -13.18 19.06
CA ASP A 431 -0.38 -11.79 18.98
C ASP A 431 -1.80 -11.70 18.40
N PRO A 432 -2.83 -11.43 19.22
CA PRO A 432 -4.23 -11.44 18.78
C PRO A 432 -4.58 -10.28 17.84
N ARG A 433 -3.66 -9.34 17.62
CA ARG A 433 -3.86 -8.21 16.69
C ARG A 433 -3.53 -8.60 15.25
N LEU A 434 -2.70 -9.61 15.06
CA LEU A 434 -2.21 -10.00 13.74
C LEU A 434 -3.27 -10.82 12.99
N PRO A 435 -3.26 -10.78 11.64
CA PRO A 435 -4.20 -11.52 10.81
C PRO A 435 -3.81 -13.01 10.69
N LEU A 436 -3.61 -13.68 11.83
CA LEU A 436 -3.23 -15.09 11.93
C LEU A 436 -4.38 -16.04 11.67
#